data_AF-X1RKA4-F1
#
_entry.id   AF-X1RKA4-F1
#
_cell.length_a   1.000
_cell.length_b   1.000
_cell.length_c   1.000
_cell.angle_alpha   90.00
_cell.angle_beta   90.00
_cell.angle_gamma   90.00
#
_symmetry.space_group_name_H-M   'P 1'
#
loop_
_entity.id
_entity.type
_entity.pdbx_description
1 polymer ?
#
loop_
_entity_poly.entity_id
_entity_poly.type
_entity_poly.pdbx_seq_one_letter_code
_entity_poly.pdbx_strand_id
1 'polypeptide(L)'
;MKKVKGRQLSFITYEAFQKIKKDDPLKIIFESIDWSFIYPIIKDKYTTGRELVYDPVALFKAQLLIWLGEVKSNRRLAESLQFDSRFCVLCGFDNFLKTPAHSTFS
;
A
#
# COMPACT_ATOMS: atom_id res chain seq x y z
N MET A 1 12.83 6.37 -21.57
CA MET A 1 12.99 5.73 -20.24
C MET A 1 12.28 6.60 -19.21
N LYS A 2 11.17 6.13 -18.60
CA LYS A 2 10.52 6.89 -17.50
C LYS A 2 11.50 6.90 -16.32
N LYS A 3 11.88 8.10 -15.84
CA LYS A 3 12.64 8.26 -14.60
C LYS A 3 11.85 7.56 -13.49
N VAL A 4 12.44 6.55 -12.85
CA VAL A 4 11.89 5.99 -11.61
C VAL A 4 12.02 7.08 -10.57
N LYS A 5 10.89 7.69 -10.19
CA LYS A 5 10.84 8.67 -9.09
C LYS A 5 11.21 7.91 -7.83
N GLY A 6 12.29 8.32 -7.16
CA GLY A 6 12.69 7.72 -5.89
C GLY A 6 11.55 7.84 -4.89
N ARG A 7 11.24 6.75 -4.20
CA ARG A 7 10.21 6.71 -3.14
C ARG A 7 10.65 7.65 -2.01
N GLN A 8 9.91 8.74 -1.77
CA GLN A 8 10.25 9.71 -0.73
C GLN A 8 9.34 9.50 0.48
N LEU A 9 9.85 8.78 1.47
CA LEU A 9 9.15 8.54 2.73
C LEU A 9 9.14 9.80 3.60
N SER A 10 8.02 10.04 4.29
CA SER A 10 8.00 10.96 5.43
C SER A 10 8.93 10.45 6.54
N PHE A 11 9.42 11.33 7.41
CA PHE A 11 10.29 10.94 8.52
C PHE A 11 9.69 9.82 9.38
N ILE A 12 8.40 9.95 9.73
CA ILE A 12 7.67 8.97 10.54
C ILE A 12 7.58 7.62 9.81
N THR A 13 7.28 7.65 8.51
CA THR A 13 7.16 6.44 7.69
C THR A 13 8.51 5.75 7.51
N TYR A 14 9.60 6.52 7.40
CA TYR A 14 10.95 6.01 7.35
C TYR A 14 11.36 5.33 8.66
N GLU A 15 11.11 5.95 9.82
CA GLU A 15 11.38 5.31 11.11
C GLU A 15 10.62 4.00 11.27
N ALA A 16 9.34 3.99 10.90
CA ALA A 16 8.52 2.78 10.93
C ALA A 16 9.11 1.68 10.04
N PHE A 17 9.50 2.02 8.81
CA PHE A 17 10.15 1.09 7.88
C PHE A 17 11.41 0.44 8.48
N GLN A 18 12.25 1.21 9.18
CA GLN A 18 13.45 0.69 9.83
C GLN A 18 13.16 -0.24 11.02
N LYS A 19 12.02 -0.04 11.70
CA LYS A 19 11.61 -0.84 12.87
C LYS A 19 10.89 -2.15 12.49
N ILE A 20 10.40 -2.28 11.26
CA ILE A 20 9.76 -3.52 10.79
C ILE A 20 10.80 -4.64 10.69
N LYS A 21 10.56 -5.73 11.42
CA LYS A 21 11.46 -6.88 11.42
C LYS A 21 11.44 -7.60 10.07
N LYS A 22 12.53 -8.32 9.77
CA LYS A 22 12.65 -9.11 8.53
C LYS A 22 11.72 -10.33 8.53
N ASP A 23 11.46 -10.90 9.69
CA ASP A 23 10.59 -12.06 9.90
C ASP A 23 9.11 -11.69 10.10
N ASP A 24 8.74 -10.43 9.81
CA ASP A 24 7.36 -10.00 9.84
C ASP A 24 6.51 -10.81 8.83
N PRO A 25 5.44 -11.51 9.27
CA PRO A 25 4.67 -12.39 8.39
C PRO A 25 4.09 -11.68 7.17
N LEU A 26 3.60 -10.44 7.33
CA LEU A 26 3.02 -9.68 6.22
C LEU A 26 4.11 -9.22 5.26
N LYS A 27 5.28 -8.86 5.77
CA LYS A 27 6.42 -8.52 4.93
C LYS A 27 6.82 -9.71 4.06
N ILE A 28 6.95 -10.90 4.66
CA ILE A 28 7.28 -12.13 3.94
C ILE A 28 6.25 -12.39 2.84
N ILE A 29 4.94 -12.32 3.16
CA ILE A 29 3.87 -12.53 2.17
C ILE A 29 3.96 -11.50 1.04
N PHE A 30 4.07 -10.21 1.36
CA PHE A 30 4.08 -9.15 0.36
C PHE A 30 5.34 -9.15 -0.51
N GLU A 31 6.48 -9.60 0.01
CA GLU A 31 7.73 -9.75 -0.75
C GLU A 31 7.75 -11.05 -1.58
N SER A 32 6.96 -12.05 -1.21
CA SER A 32 6.85 -13.33 -1.94
C SER A 32 5.94 -13.25 -3.17
N ILE A 33 5.14 -12.20 -3.30
CA ILE A 33 4.23 -11.99 -4.43
C ILE A 33 4.89 -11.04 -5.42
N ASP A 34 5.03 -11.47 -6.68
CA ASP A 34 5.27 -10.53 -7.77
C ASP A 34 3.97 -9.76 -8.04
N TRP A 35 3.96 -8.46 -7.80
CA TRP A 35 2.80 -7.59 -7.98
C TRP A 35 2.68 -7.03 -9.41
N SER A 36 3.66 -7.28 -10.28
CA SER A 36 3.71 -6.74 -11.63
C SER A 36 2.49 -7.11 -12.49
N PHE A 37 1.85 -8.25 -12.18
CA PHE A 37 0.65 -8.75 -12.87
C PHE A 37 -0.56 -7.81 -12.77
N ILE A 38 -0.62 -6.90 -11.80
CA ILE A 38 -1.75 -6.00 -11.63
C ILE A 38 -1.86 -5.03 -12.80
N TYR A 39 -0.76 -4.37 -13.17
CA TYR A 39 -0.77 -3.31 -14.19
C TYR A 39 -1.34 -3.72 -15.55
N PRO A 40 -1.01 -4.89 -16.15
CA PRO A 40 -1.62 -5.30 -17.41
C PRO A 40 -3.13 -5.57 -17.26
N ILE A 41 -3.60 -6.07 -16.11
CA ILE A 41 -5.03 -6.37 -15.88
C ILE A 41 -5.87 -5.09 -15.82
N ILE A 42 -5.33 -4.02 -15.21
CA ILE A 42 -6.06 -2.78 -14.98
C ILE A 42 -5.79 -1.70 -16.04
N LYS A 43 -4.95 -1.99 -17.04
CA LYS A 43 -4.48 -1.02 -18.02
C LYS A 43 -5.62 -0.24 -18.69
N ASP A 44 -6.71 -0.92 -19.00
CA ASP A 44 -7.87 -0.31 -19.69
C ASP A 44 -8.82 0.43 -18.72
N LYS A 45 -8.63 0.25 -17.40
CA LYS A 45 -9.44 0.89 -16.36
C LYS A 45 -8.85 2.21 -15.86
N TYR A 46 -7.58 2.47 -16.17
CA TYR A 46 -6.86 3.67 -15.72
C TYR A 46 -6.37 4.49 -16.91
N THR A 47 -6.56 5.80 -16.85
CA THR A 47 -6.02 6.69 -17.88
C THR A 47 -4.49 6.65 -17.85
N THR A 48 -3.90 6.21 -18.97
CA THR A 48 -2.45 6.23 -19.14
C THR A 48 -1.97 7.68 -19.22
N GLY A 49 -1.04 8.10 -18.35
CA GLY A 49 -0.35 9.39 -18.46
C GLY A 49 -0.61 10.42 -17.36
N ARG A 50 -1.47 10.13 -16.38
CA ARG A 50 -1.59 10.92 -15.14
C ARG A 50 -0.96 10.19 -13.96
N GLU A 51 -0.40 10.95 -13.03
CA GLU A 51 0.04 10.39 -11.75
C GLU A 51 -1.22 9.90 -11.01
N LEU A 52 -1.25 8.62 -10.66
CA LEU A 52 -2.35 8.04 -9.90
C LEU A 52 -2.29 8.59 -8.49
N VAL A 53 -3.46 8.88 -7.90
CA VAL A 53 -3.56 9.34 -6.51
C VAL A 53 -2.98 8.29 -5.56
N TYR A 54 -3.26 7.01 -5.84
CA TYR A 54 -2.70 5.87 -5.13
C TYR A 54 -2.15 4.85 -6.14
N ASP A 55 -1.04 4.21 -5.81
CA ASP A 55 -0.54 3.07 -6.57
C ASP A 55 -1.56 1.92 -6.47
N PRO A 56 -2.02 1.35 -7.60
CA PRO A 56 -2.89 0.18 -7.59
C PRO A 56 -2.34 -0.97 -6.76
N VAL A 57 -1.04 -1.25 -6.82
CA VAL A 57 -0.40 -2.29 -6.02
C VAL A 57 -0.60 -2.04 -4.53
N ALA A 58 -0.53 -0.78 -4.10
CA ALA A 58 -0.74 -0.42 -2.71
C ALA A 58 -2.18 -0.64 -2.24
N LEU A 59 -3.16 -0.35 -3.11
CA LEU A 59 -4.57 -0.62 -2.85
C LEU A 59 -4.85 -2.13 -2.75
N PHE A 60 -4.27 -2.94 -3.63
CA PHE A 60 -4.39 -4.40 -3.57
C PHE A 60 -3.77 -4.99 -2.30
N LYS A 61 -2.57 -4.52 -1.91
CA LYS A 61 -1.94 -4.90 -0.63
C LYS A 61 -2.81 -4.55 0.57
N ALA A 62 -3.38 -3.34 0.58
CA ALA A 62 -4.31 -2.91 1.62
C ALA A 62 -5.54 -3.82 1.70
N GLN A 63 -6.17 -4.14 0.56
CA GLN A 63 -7.34 -5.03 0.54
C GLN A 63 -6.98 -6.45 0.99
N LEU A 64 -5.77 -6.92 0.68
CA LEU A 64 -5.29 -8.23 1.12
C LEU A 64 -5.20 -8.34 2.65
N LEU A 65 -4.98 -7.24 3.38
CA LEU A 65 -5.02 -7.25 4.85
C LEU A 65 -6.36 -7.73 5.41
N ILE A 66 -7.47 -7.43 4.73
CA ILE A 66 -8.79 -7.92 5.15
C ILE A 66 -8.88 -9.44 4.95
N TRP A 67 -8.43 -9.92 3.79
CA TRP A 67 -8.45 -11.35 3.46
C TRP A 67 -7.50 -12.18 4.33
N LEU A 68 -6.40 -11.59 4.79
CA LEU A 68 -5.47 -12.20 5.74
C LEU A 68 -5.96 -12.12 7.20
N GLY A 69 -7.10 -11.47 7.47
CA GLY A 69 -7.69 -11.36 8.81
C GLY A 69 -7.05 -10.30 9.70
N GLU A 70 -6.11 -9.50 9.19
CA GLU A 70 -5.46 -8.39 9.91
C GLU A 70 -6.46 -7.26 10.20
N VAL A 71 -7.44 -7.07 9.30
CA VAL A 71 -8.47 -6.02 9.42
C VAL A 71 -9.86 -6.55 9.09
N LYS A 72 -10.89 -6.08 9.81
CA LYS A 72 -12.25 -6.64 9.74
C LYS A 72 -13.19 -6.01 8.70
N SER A 73 -12.86 -4.84 8.17
CA SER A 73 -13.73 -4.12 7.21
C SER A 73 -12.98 -3.00 6.49
N ASN A 74 -13.53 -2.52 5.37
CA ASN A 74 -12.98 -1.39 4.62
C ASN A 74 -12.87 -0.11 5.45
N ARG A 75 -13.82 0.14 6.36
CA ARG A 75 -13.75 1.30 7.28
C ARG A 75 -12.59 1.18 8.25
N ARG A 76 -12.41 -0.01 8.84
CA ARG A 76 -11.25 -0.27 9.71
C ARG A 76 -9.95 -0.29 8.92
N LEU A 77 -9.96 -0.70 7.65
CA LEU A 77 -8.78 -0.68 6.80
C LEU A 77 -8.27 0.74 6.59
N ALA A 78 -9.14 1.68 6.23
CA ALA A 78 -8.75 3.09 6.08
C ALA A 78 -8.17 3.67 7.38
N GLU A 79 -8.81 3.40 8.52
CA GLU A 79 -8.32 3.83 9.83
C GLU A 79 -6.96 3.19 10.18
N SER A 80 -6.83 1.88 9.99
CA SER A 80 -5.59 1.14 10.24
C SER A 80 -4.45 1.61 9.32
N LEU A 81 -4.70 1.94 8.05
CA LEU A 81 -3.67 2.51 7.19
C LEU A 81 -3.18 3.88 7.70
N GLN A 82 -4.07 4.68 8.28
CA GLN A 82 -3.73 6.01 8.80
C GLN A 82 -2.94 5.95 10.10
N PHE A 83 -3.27 5.02 11.01
CA PHE A 83 -2.73 4.99 12.37
C PHE A 83 -1.77 3.82 12.66
N ASP A 84 -1.78 2.76 11.86
CA ASP A 84 -0.82 1.66 11.96
C ASP A 84 0.37 1.88 11.02
N SER A 85 1.51 2.17 11.65
CA SER A 85 2.77 2.43 10.96
C SER A 85 3.29 1.27 10.13
N ARG A 86 3.05 0.04 10.58
CA ARG A 86 3.46 -1.18 9.90
C ARG A 86 2.62 -1.36 8.64
N PHE A 87 1.30 -1.23 8.73
CA PHE A 87 0.41 -1.42 7.57
C PHE A 87 0.60 -0.35 6.49
N CYS A 88 0.72 0.93 6.87
CA CYS A 88 1.00 2.02 5.94
C CYS A 88 2.25 1.73 5.10
N VAL A 89 3.35 1.38 5.77
CA VAL A 89 4.64 1.10 5.12
C VAL A 89 4.58 -0.13 4.24
N LEU A 90 4.07 -1.25 4.75
CA LEU A 90 4.03 -2.54 4.05
C LEU A 90 3.13 -2.49 2.82
N CYS A 91 2.00 -1.78 2.91
CA CYS A 91 1.13 -1.55 1.76
C CYS A 91 1.74 -0.61 0.73
N GLY A 92 2.81 0.13 1.05
CA GLY A 92 3.52 0.96 0.08
C GLY A 92 3.13 2.44 0.09
N PHE A 93 2.47 2.92 1.15
CA PHE A 93 2.19 4.34 1.32
C PHE A 93 3.41 5.06 1.92
N ASP A 94 3.65 6.29 1.45
CA ASP A 94 4.85 7.07 1.82
C ASP A 94 4.60 8.05 2.97
N ASN A 95 3.34 8.31 3.29
CA ASN A 95 2.91 9.28 4.28
C ASN A 95 1.54 8.88 4.87
N PHE A 96 1.47 8.81 6.20
CA PHE A 96 0.26 8.53 6.98
C PHE A 96 -0.91 9.46 6.66
N LEU A 97 -0.62 10.72 6.38
CA LEU A 97 -1.62 11.75 6.04
C LEU A 97 -2.15 11.62 4.61
N LYS A 98 -1.59 10.72 3.80
CA LYS A 98 -1.96 10.49 2.40
C LYS A 98 -2.38 9.04 2.17
N THR A 99 -3.11 8.47 3.13
CA THR A 99 -3.68 7.13 3.04
C THR A 99 -5.13 7.20 2.52
N PRO A 100 -5.64 6.14 1.85
CA PRO A 100 -6.96 6.16 1.26
C PRO A 100 -8.09 6.25 2.29
N ALA A 101 -9.13 7.02 1.97
CA ALA A 101 -10.38 7.01 2.71
C ALA A 101 -11.16 5.70 2.47
N HIS A 102 -12.08 5.35 3.38
CA HIS A 102 -12.86 4.10 3.27
C HIS A 102 -13.63 3.99 1.95
N SER A 103 -14.10 5.11 1.41
CA SER A 103 -14.84 5.18 0.14
C SER A 103 -14.00 4.80 -1.08
N THR A 104 -12.67 4.72 -0.94
CA THR A 104 -11.77 4.22 -1.99
C THR A 104 -11.93 2.71 -2.19
N PHE A 105 -12.38 1.99 -1.16
CA PHE A 105 -12.52 0.54 -1.15
C PHE A 105 -13.98 0.07 -1.27
N SER A 106 -14.93 1.01 -1.34
CA SER A 106 -16.38 0.75 -1.40
C SER A 106 -16.92 0.83 -2.82
#